data_AF-A0A6I1KM38-F1
#
_entry.id   AF-A0A6I1KM38-F1
#
_cell.length_a   1.000
_cell.length_b   1.000
_cell.length_c   1.000
_cell.angle_alpha   90.00
_cell.angle_beta   90.00
_cell.angle_gamma   90.00
#
_symmetry.space_group_name_H-M   'P 1'
#
loop_
_entity.id
_entity.type
_entity.pdbx_description
1 polymer ?
#
loop_
_entity_poly.entity_id
_entity_poly.type
_entity_poly.pdbx_seq_one_letter_code
_entity_poly.pdbx_strand_id
1 'polypeptide(L)'
;MLSDMKAYAHLKPGQKGTMRLVEKYGEALLCVRYRYDEVRGVKLKTVEIVVDERPMKGPRFKDSDMVPVSVAFDETELREQLKKIRAR
;
A
#
# COMPACT_ATOMS: atom_id res chain seq x y z
N MET A 1 -17.23 -3.86 -15.23
CA MET A 1 -16.21 -4.79 -14.67
C MET A 1 -16.24 -4.72 -13.15
N LEU A 2 -15.63 -5.65 -12.40
CA LEU A 2 -15.56 -5.58 -10.93
C LEU A 2 -14.99 -4.24 -10.41
N SER A 3 -14.15 -3.59 -11.23
CA SER A 3 -13.52 -2.29 -10.97
C SER A 3 -14.50 -1.13 -10.83
N ASP A 4 -15.67 -1.20 -11.48
CA ASP A 4 -16.63 -0.09 -11.55
C ASP A 4 -17.58 -0.05 -10.33
N MET A 5 -17.55 -1.10 -9.51
CA MET A 5 -18.51 -1.32 -8.42
C MET A 5 -17.97 -0.76 -7.11
N LYS A 6 -18.72 0.15 -6.46
CA LYS A 6 -18.30 0.71 -5.16
C LYS A 6 -18.33 -0.36 -4.07
N ALA A 7 -17.28 -0.39 -3.25
CA ALA A 7 -17.26 -1.17 -2.02
C ALA A 7 -17.94 -0.37 -0.90
N TYR A 8 -18.84 -1.01 -0.15
CA TYR A 8 -19.53 -0.37 0.97
C TYR A 8 -18.97 -0.78 2.33
N ALA A 9 -18.17 -1.87 2.37
CA ALA A 9 -17.47 -2.28 3.58
C ALA A 9 -16.08 -2.82 3.25
N HIS A 10 -15.13 -2.53 4.13
CA HIS A 10 -13.75 -2.96 4.06
C HIS A 10 -13.33 -3.49 5.44
N LEU A 11 -13.00 -4.78 5.50
CA LEU A 11 -12.62 -5.46 6.72
C LEU A 11 -11.16 -5.93 6.65
N LYS A 12 -10.47 -5.79 7.77
CA LYS A 12 -9.13 -6.33 8.01
C LYS A 12 -9.22 -7.78 8.50
N PRO A 13 -8.18 -8.61 8.26
CA PRO A 13 -8.06 -9.93 8.87
C PRO A 13 -8.29 -9.88 10.38
N GLY A 14 -9.02 -10.84 10.93
CA GLY A 14 -9.34 -10.94 12.37
C GLY A 14 -10.59 -10.17 12.81
N GLN A 15 -11.16 -9.31 11.96
CA GLN A 15 -12.44 -8.66 12.26
C GLN A 15 -13.62 -9.64 12.12
N LYS A 16 -14.72 -9.36 12.83
CA LYS A 16 -15.97 -10.15 12.75
C LYS A 16 -16.40 -10.34 11.29
N GLY A 17 -16.63 -11.60 10.89
CA GLY A 17 -16.98 -11.95 9.51
C GLY A 17 -15.79 -12.25 8.58
N THR A 18 -14.56 -12.20 9.10
CA THR A 18 -13.34 -12.58 8.36
C THR A 18 -12.68 -13.87 8.85
N MET A 19 -13.07 -14.42 10.03
CA MET A 19 -12.41 -15.58 10.65
C MET A 19 -12.22 -16.78 9.71
N ARG A 20 -13.28 -17.21 9.01
CA ARG A 20 -13.18 -18.31 8.02
C ARG A 20 -12.25 -18.00 6.83
N LEU A 21 -12.08 -16.73 6.49
CA LEU A 21 -11.16 -16.31 5.43
C LEU A 21 -9.73 -16.25 5.95
N VAL A 22 -9.53 -15.90 7.22
CA VAL A 22 -8.23 -16.01 7.90
C VAL A 22 -7.82 -17.48 8.00
N GLU A 23 -8.73 -18.37 8.38
CA GLU A 23 -8.47 -19.82 8.38
C GLU A 23 -8.08 -20.34 6.99
N LYS A 24 -8.71 -19.83 5.93
CA LYS A 24 -8.47 -20.27 4.56
C LYS A 24 -7.19 -19.70 3.93
N TYR A 25 -6.93 -18.41 4.13
CA TYR A 25 -5.87 -17.68 3.41
C TYR A 25 -4.70 -17.27 4.31
N GLY A 26 -4.83 -17.43 5.63
CA GLY A 26 -3.77 -17.14 6.59
C GLY A 26 -3.20 -15.73 6.45
N GLU A 27 -1.87 -15.66 6.53
CA GLU A 27 -1.10 -14.41 6.42
C GLU A 27 -1.17 -13.77 5.03
N ALA A 28 -1.50 -14.55 4.00
CA ALA A 28 -1.67 -14.00 2.65
C ALA A 28 -2.93 -13.13 2.53
N LEU A 29 -3.88 -13.19 3.48
CA LEU A 29 -5.09 -12.36 3.42
C LEU A 29 -4.76 -10.88 3.74
N LEU A 30 -4.86 -10.01 2.74
CA LEU A 30 -4.62 -8.58 2.92
C LEU A 30 -5.88 -7.85 3.43
N CYS A 31 -7.02 -8.08 2.77
CA CYS A 31 -8.30 -7.49 3.18
C CYS A 31 -9.53 -8.21 2.59
N VAL A 32 -10.70 -7.90 3.13
CA VAL A 32 -12.00 -8.34 2.62
C VAL A 32 -12.85 -7.13 2.27
N ARG A 33 -13.48 -7.13 1.09
CA ARG A 33 -14.37 -6.05 0.66
C ARG A 33 -15.75 -6.59 0.30
N TYR A 34 -16.78 -5.84 0.68
CA TYR A 34 -18.14 -6.10 0.23
C TYR A 34 -18.56 -5.05 -0.79
N ARG A 35 -19.16 -5.51 -1.88
CA ARG A 35 -19.62 -4.68 -3.01
C ARG A 35 -21.06 -5.05 -3.34
N TYR A 36 -21.77 -4.11 -3.93
CA TYR A 36 -23.08 -4.36 -4.50
C TYR A 36 -23.03 -4.20 -6.02
N ASP A 37 -23.50 -5.21 -6.73
CA ASP A 37 -23.71 -5.19 -8.16
C ASP A 37 -25.11 -4.67 -8.43
N GLU A 38 -25.23 -3.41 -8.83
CA GLU A 38 -26.52 -2.81 -9.14
C GLU A 38 -27.12 -3.40 -10.42
N VAL A 39 -26.27 -3.77 -11.39
CA VAL A 39 -26.71 -4.33 -12.67
C VAL A 39 -27.27 -5.73 -12.48
N ARG A 40 -26.61 -6.55 -11.65
CA ARG A 40 -27.01 -7.94 -11.41
C ARG A 40 -27.85 -8.12 -10.15
N GLY A 41 -27.98 -7.09 -9.31
CA GLY A 41 -28.67 -7.16 -8.01
C GLY A 41 -27.99 -8.05 -6.97
N VAL A 42 -26.67 -8.29 -7.06
CA VAL A 42 -25.97 -9.25 -6.18
C VAL A 42 -24.99 -8.58 -5.21
N LYS A 43 -24.91 -9.10 -3.99
CA LYS A 43 -23.86 -8.74 -3.03
C LYS A 43 -22.63 -9.60 -3.28
N LEU A 44 -21.50 -8.97 -3.51
CA LEU A 44 -20.22 -9.65 -3.68
C LEU A 44 -19.39 -9.51 -2.42
N LYS A 45 -18.73 -10.61 -2.04
CA LYS A 45 -17.68 -10.63 -1.03
C LYS A 45 -16.38 -11.02 -1.70
N THR A 46 -15.41 -10.11 -1.71
CA THR A 46 -14.11 -10.30 -2.36
C THR A 46 -13.01 -10.30 -1.32
N VAL A 47 -11.96 -11.08 -1.57
CA VAL A 47 -10.71 -11.06 -0.80
C VAL A 47 -9.59 -10.52 -1.66
N GLU A 48 -8.71 -9.73 -1.06
CA GLU A 48 -7.43 -9.36 -1.63
C GLU A 48 -6.37 -10.21 -0.93
N ILE A 49 -5.54 -10.90 -1.71
CA ILE A 49 -4.52 -11.80 -1.21
C ILE A 49 -3.16 -11.46 -1.79
N VAL A 50 -2.10 -11.67 -1.01
CA VAL A 50 -0.73 -11.62 -1.48
C VAL A 50 -0.46 -12.92 -2.24
N VAL A 51 -0.08 -12.79 -3.52
CA VAL A 51 0.21 -13.95 -4.40
C VAL A 51 1.69 -14.08 -4.75
N ASP A 52 2.46 -13.01 -4.57
CA ASP A 52 3.90 -12.96 -4.79
C ASP A 52 4.51 -11.95 -3.82
N GLU A 53 5.58 -12.35 -3.15
CA GLU A 53 6.35 -11.52 -2.24
C GLU A 53 7.83 -11.65 -2.59
N ARG A 54 8.48 -10.52 -2.85
CA ARG A 54 9.91 -10.49 -3.19
C ARG A 54 10.61 -9.38 -2.43
N PRO A 55 11.85 -9.62 -1.97
CA PRO A 55 12.64 -8.59 -1.33
C PRO A 55 12.87 -7.44 -2.32
N MET A 56 12.53 -6.22 -1.91
CA MET A 56 12.79 -5.03 -2.72
C MET A 56 14.23 -4.57 -2.47
N LYS A 57 15.10 -4.72 -3.47
CA LYS A 57 16.49 -4.26 -3.40
C LYS A 57 16.55 -2.75 -3.59
N GLY A 58 16.54 -2.02 -2.48
CA GLY A 58 16.74 -0.57 -2.46
C GLY A 58 15.48 0.26 -2.75
N PRO A 59 15.56 1.58 -2.53
CA PRO A 59 14.45 2.47 -2.75
C PRO A 59 14.11 2.60 -4.24
N ARG A 60 12.82 2.77 -4.55
CA ARG A 60 12.29 2.85 -5.92
C ARG A 60 12.42 4.25 -6.51
N PHE A 61 13.56 4.91 -6.28
CA PHE A 61 13.82 6.23 -6.84
C PHE A 61 14.34 6.08 -8.27
N LYS A 62 13.78 6.88 -9.17
CA LYS A 62 14.40 7.15 -10.47
C LYS A 62 15.54 8.13 -10.27
N ASP A 63 16.49 8.16 -11.20
CA ASP A 63 17.62 9.11 -11.16
C ASP A 63 17.16 10.58 -11.11
N SER A 64 15.96 10.86 -11.60
CA SER A 64 15.34 12.20 -11.60
C SER A 64 14.54 12.53 -10.34
N ASP A 65 14.32 11.59 -9.44
CA ASP A 65 13.46 11.80 -8.27
C ASP A 65 14.18 12.67 -7.24
N MET A 66 13.54 13.75 -6.79
CA MET A 66 14.00 14.48 -5.62
C MET A 66 13.69 13.67 -4.36
N VAL A 67 14.72 13.36 -3.60
CA VAL A 67 14.63 12.58 -2.36
C VAL A 67 15.01 13.41 -1.15
N PRO A 68 14.36 13.21 0.00
CA PRO A 68 14.80 13.86 1.23
C PRO A 68 16.14 13.27 1.67
N VAL A 69 17.13 14.14 1.86
CA VAL A 69 18.44 13.77 2.43
C VAL A 69 18.54 14.37 3.82
N SER A 70 18.82 13.53 4.82
CA SER A 70 19.11 14.00 6.17
C SER A 70 20.60 14.35 6.25
N VAL A 71 20.89 15.55 6.74
CA VAL A 71 22.25 16.04 6.99
C VAL A 71 22.31 16.49 8.44
N ALA A 72 23.28 15.95 9.17
CA ALA A 72 23.52 16.29 10.57
C ALA A 72 24.01 17.73 10.71
N PHE A 73 23.87 18.29 11.92
CA PHE A 73 24.19 19.70 12.15
C PHE A 73 25.68 20.00 11.95
N ASP A 74 26.54 19.07 12.34
CA ASP A 74 28.00 19.13 12.32
C ASP A 74 28.62 18.91 10.93
N GLU A 75 27.86 18.38 9.97
CA GLU A 75 28.24 18.21 8.55
C GLU A 75 28.25 19.55 7.80
N THR A 76 29.03 20.49 8.30
CA THR A 76 29.03 21.91 7.91
C THR A 76 29.37 22.09 6.42
N GLU A 77 30.35 21.33 5.91
CA GLU A 77 30.74 21.38 4.50
C GLU A 77 29.61 20.92 3.56
N LEU A 78 28.92 19.83 3.89
CA LEU A 78 27.81 19.30 3.10
C LEU A 78 26.62 20.28 3.11
N ARG A 79 26.34 20.89 4.27
CA ARG A 79 25.29 21.92 4.40
C ARG A 79 25.59 23.15 3.54
N GLU A 80 26.84 23.60 3.47
CA GLU A 80 27.22 24.72 2.62
C GLU A 80 27.08 24.40 1.13
N GLN A 81 27.46 23.19 0.71
CA GLN A 81 27.27 22.72 -0.67
C GLN A 81 25.79 22.69 -1.05
N LEU A 82 24.93 22.12 -0.19
CA LEU A 82 23.48 22.05 -0.41
C LEU A 82 22.84 23.45 -0.50
N LYS A 83 23.27 24.41 0.33
CA LYS A 83 22.83 25.81 0.26
C LYS A 83 23.19 26.47 -1.06
N LYS A 84 24.40 26.24 -1.59
CA LYS A 84 24.87 26.81 -2.86
C LYS A 84 24.01 26.35 -4.04
N ILE A 85 23.67 25.06 -4.07
CA ILE A 85 22.84 24.47 -5.13
C ILE A 85 21.33 24.69 -4.91
N ARG A 86 20.93 25.39 -3.84
CA ARG A 86 19.52 25.66 -3.46
C ARG A 86 18.69 24.36 -3.40
N ALA A 87 19.28 23.29 -2.88
CA ALA A 87 18.54 22.08 -2.56
C ALA A 87 17.40 22.43 -1.58
N ARG A 88 16.20 21.92 -1.84
CA ARG A 88 15.00 22.15 -1.03
C ARG A 88 14.84 21.10 0.04
#